data_AF-A0A202DL33-F1
#
_entry.id   AF-A0A202DL33-F1
#
_cell.length_a   1.000
_cell.length_b   1.000
_cell.length_c   1.000
_cell.angle_alpha   90.00
_cell.angle_beta   90.00
_cell.angle_gamma   90.00
#
_symmetry.space_group_name_H-M   'P 1'
#
loop_
_entity.id
_entity.type
_entity.pdbx_description
1 polymer ?
#
loop_
_entity_poly.entity_id
_entity_poly.type
_entity_poly.pdbx_seq_one_letter_code
_entity_poly.pdbx_strand_id
1 'polypeptide(L)'
;MKKKLIPSIFLMAFVSALTAISSASELIDEGMSAFERKEYAKAATIFLRALSQRSLPSDSRALLYYNAAASYYNIQSFPDAIDILEKGIREYPLKSNFSALLASAKVENTLLEGNKLEETYQYDKAILLYQTAIESFRFNDHQLKSRLFYNLSYAHYLTGDLTSALQIIGKSLNLNSNNMEYLSFQNHLKELMKPKLGEERSHTYHALRSLGSADQLTGRNGILHIFAEGRNSIKWSPSKVQSTLKQVENASHWLTDEARKRNIHPLPTFIHRKIMTPNFPLLKNNDIPSYTSDPTYTENWLKALLASFNVSNFKTLFSAQSFPDDLRSRSVVIHTNQEDRSFALPLEKAHYESDLEVALVYFRVKKLTNPFQAVVYSHELLHLYGADDLYDKIEDTAFTELEIMHFGGYRLENNYLCQLTTYAIGWSKSRPDGSQLQIMLPHKLAKRKETTP
;
A
#
# COMPACT_ATOMS: atom_id res chain seq x y z
N MET A 1 39.05 26.49 -50.23
CA MET A 1 38.26 27.41 -51.07
C MET A 1 37.16 28.05 -50.24
N LYS A 2 37.16 29.38 -50.17
CA LYS A 2 36.15 30.23 -49.53
C LYS A 2 34.80 30.12 -50.25
N LYS A 3 33.69 30.12 -49.50
CA LYS A 3 32.36 30.69 -49.84
C LYS A 3 31.50 30.59 -48.57
N LYS A 4 31.39 31.66 -47.77
CA LYS A 4 30.56 32.89 -47.90
C LYS A 4 29.36 32.77 -46.95
N LEU A 5 29.46 33.49 -45.83
CA LEU A 5 28.35 33.93 -44.98
C LEU A 5 27.28 34.61 -45.84
N ILE A 6 26.02 34.32 -45.56
CA ILE A 6 24.89 35.21 -45.81
C ILE A 6 24.16 35.36 -44.46
N PRO A 7 23.93 36.59 -43.96
CA PRO A 7 23.21 36.82 -42.73
C PRO A 7 21.71 36.68 -43.00
N SER A 8 21.07 35.65 -42.45
CA SER A 8 19.61 35.57 -42.42
C SER A 8 19.10 36.56 -41.38
N ILE A 9 18.57 37.66 -41.89
CA ILE A 9 17.78 38.66 -41.19
C ILE A 9 16.70 37.96 -40.36
N PHE A 10 16.77 38.18 -39.05
CA PHE A 10 15.74 37.84 -38.08
C PHE A 10 14.51 38.71 -38.38
N LEU A 11 13.60 38.22 -39.23
CA LEU A 11 12.26 38.79 -39.34
C LEU A 11 11.47 38.26 -38.14
N MET A 12 11.50 39.02 -37.02
CA MET A 12 10.49 38.87 -35.97
C MET A 12 9.14 39.13 -36.61
N ALA A 13 8.42 38.07 -36.97
CA ALA A 13 6.98 38.14 -37.12
C ALA A 13 6.43 38.45 -35.73
N PHE A 14 6.19 39.72 -35.47
CA PHE A 14 5.23 40.17 -34.47
C PHE A 14 3.89 39.55 -34.85
N VAL A 15 3.61 38.35 -34.34
CA VAL A 15 2.25 37.88 -34.19
C VAL A 15 1.68 38.73 -33.05
N SER A 16 1.22 39.93 -33.40
CA SER A 16 0.26 40.65 -32.60
C SER A 16 -1.01 39.81 -32.61
N ALA A 17 -1.09 38.85 -31.69
CA ALA A 17 -2.35 38.27 -31.29
C ALA A 17 -3.15 39.43 -30.71
N LEU A 18 -3.97 40.08 -31.54
CA LEU A 18 -5.13 40.82 -31.07
C LEU A 18 -6.01 39.78 -30.38
N THR A 19 -5.75 39.54 -29.09
CA THR A 19 -6.71 38.87 -28.24
C THR A 19 -7.91 39.79 -28.20
N ALA A 20 -9.00 39.42 -28.88
CA ALA A 20 -10.27 40.09 -28.68
C ALA A 20 -10.51 40.19 -27.17
N ILE A 21 -10.68 41.42 -26.67
CA ILE A 21 -11.00 41.65 -25.27
C ILE A 21 -12.44 41.19 -25.12
N SER A 22 -12.63 39.91 -24.78
CA SER A 22 -13.95 39.36 -24.49
C SER A 22 -14.60 40.19 -23.39
N SER A 23 -15.89 40.47 -23.56
CA SER A 23 -16.63 41.21 -22.55
C SER A 23 -16.71 40.40 -21.24
N ALA A 24 -16.99 41.07 -20.12
CA ALA A 24 -17.11 40.37 -18.84
C ALA A 24 -18.24 39.33 -18.85
N SER A 25 -19.33 39.58 -19.61
CA SER A 25 -20.42 38.62 -19.80
C SER A 25 -19.97 37.39 -20.58
N GLU A 26 -19.24 37.57 -21.68
CA GLU A 26 -18.71 36.46 -22.48
C GLU A 26 -17.77 35.56 -21.65
N LEU A 27 -16.92 36.16 -20.82
CA LEU A 27 -16.04 35.41 -19.94
C LEU A 27 -16.82 34.63 -18.88
N ILE A 28 -17.90 35.19 -18.34
CA ILE A 28 -18.76 34.47 -17.39
C ILE A 28 -19.38 33.24 -18.08
N ASP A 29 -19.97 33.40 -19.26
CA ASP A 29 -20.61 32.31 -19.99
C ASP A 29 -19.60 31.25 -20.42
N GLU A 30 -18.41 31.65 -20.88
CA GLU A 30 -17.33 30.73 -21.23
C GLU A 30 -16.86 29.94 -19.99
N GLY A 31 -16.71 30.61 -18.84
CA GLY A 31 -16.31 29.99 -17.58
C GLY A 31 -17.35 28.97 -17.10
N MET A 32 -18.64 29.32 -17.15
CA MET A 32 -19.73 28.41 -16.81
C MET A 32 -19.77 27.20 -17.74
N SER A 33 -19.63 27.42 -19.04
CA SER A 33 -19.61 26.35 -20.04
C SER A 33 -18.40 25.42 -19.84
N ALA A 34 -17.23 25.95 -19.51
CA ALA A 34 -16.05 25.16 -19.15
C ALA A 34 -16.30 24.35 -17.86
N PHE A 35 -16.94 24.95 -16.85
CA PHE A 35 -17.28 24.28 -15.60
C PHE A 35 -18.24 23.10 -15.83
N GLU A 36 -19.28 23.28 -16.64
CA GLU A 36 -20.25 22.22 -17.00
C GLU A 36 -19.60 21.07 -17.77
N ARG A 37 -18.63 21.38 -18.65
CA ARG A 37 -17.79 20.38 -19.33
C ARG A 37 -16.74 19.73 -18.42
N LYS A 38 -16.69 20.09 -17.14
CA LYS A 38 -15.70 19.62 -16.15
C LYS A 38 -14.26 20.03 -16.46
N GLU A 39 -14.08 21.08 -17.27
CA GLU A 39 -12.78 21.69 -17.59
C GLU A 39 -12.37 22.67 -16.46
N TYR A 40 -12.36 22.20 -15.21
CA TYR A 40 -12.30 23.06 -14.02
C TYR A 40 -11.07 23.97 -13.95
N ALA A 41 -9.88 23.51 -14.36
CA ALA A 41 -8.69 24.37 -14.40
C ALA A 41 -8.84 25.55 -15.39
N LYS A 42 -9.49 25.29 -16.53
CA LYS A 42 -9.82 26.32 -17.52
C LYS A 42 -10.89 27.26 -16.97
N ALA A 43 -11.94 26.71 -16.36
CA ALA A 43 -13.02 27.49 -15.74
C ALA A 43 -12.47 28.46 -14.67
N ALA A 44 -11.60 27.98 -13.76
CA ALA A 44 -10.95 28.80 -12.75
C ALA A 44 -10.20 30.00 -13.38
N THR A 45 -9.38 29.73 -14.40
CA THR A 45 -8.62 30.75 -15.12
C THR A 45 -9.53 31.82 -15.74
N ILE A 46 -10.63 31.38 -16.37
CA ILE A 46 -11.59 32.28 -17.00
C ILE A 46 -12.32 33.14 -15.95
N PHE A 47 -12.77 32.55 -14.84
CA PHE A 47 -13.44 33.31 -13.77
C PHE A 47 -12.51 34.34 -13.12
N LEU A 48 -11.25 34.01 -12.89
CA LEU A 48 -10.24 34.97 -12.40
C LEU A 48 -9.98 36.10 -13.42
N ARG A 49 -9.96 35.78 -14.72
CA ARG A 49 -9.86 36.80 -15.78
C ARG A 49 -11.10 37.71 -15.80
N ALA A 50 -12.30 37.15 -15.60
CA ALA A 50 -13.52 37.95 -15.49
C ALA A 50 -13.49 38.88 -14.26
N LEU A 51 -12.98 38.43 -13.11
CA LEU A 51 -12.81 39.26 -11.90
C LEU A 51 -11.92 40.48 -12.08
N SER A 52 -10.98 40.42 -13.03
CA SER A 52 -10.08 41.54 -13.35
C SER A 52 -10.74 42.67 -14.16
N GLN A 53 -11.97 42.47 -14.65
CA GLN A 53 -12.70 43.48 -15.42
C GLN A 53 -13.24 44.58 -14.49
N ARG A 54 -13.02 45.86 -14.86
CA ARG A 54 -13.29 47.05 -14.02
C ARG A 54 -14.77 47.35 -13.78
N SER A 55 -15.70 46.74 -14.50
CA SER A 55 -17.12 47.14 -14.53
C SER A 55 -18.10 45.98 -14.25
N LEU A 56 -17.89 45.24 -13.18
CA LEU A 56 -18.80 44.18 -12.76
C LEU A 56 -19.64 44.59 -11.53
N PRO A 57 -20.96 44.34 -11.54
CA PRO A 57 -21.78 44.48 -10.34
C PRO A 57 -21.23 43.63 -9.17
N SER A 58 -21.44 44.12 -7.94
CA SER A 58 -20.99 43.46 -6.71
C SER A 58 -21.42 41.98 -6.63
N ASP A 59 -22.67 41.68 -7.01
CA ASP A 59 -23.20 40.31 -6.98
C ASP A 59 -22.51 39.40 -8.00
N SER A 60 -22.21 39.91 -9.20
CA SER A 60 -21.48 39.17 -10.24
C SER A 60 -20.06 38.84 -9.78
N ARG A 61 -19.39 39.77 -9.09
CA ARG A 61 -18.05 39.54 -8.54
C ARG A 61 -18.06 38.48 -7.44
N ALA A 62 -19.04 38.52 -6.54
CA ALA A 62 -19.19 37.49 -5.51
C ALA A 62 -19.40 36.09 -6.13
N LEU A 63 -20.24 35.99 -7.17
CA LEU A 63 -20.47 34.73 -7.88
C LEU A 63 -19.17 34.21 -8.55
N LEU A 64 -18.39 35.11 -9.14
CA LEU A 64 -17.11 34.73 -9.77
C LEU A 64 -16.08 34.22 -8.77
N TYR A 65 -15.96 34.85 -7.59
CA TYR A 65 -15.13 34.33 -6.50
C TYR A 65 -15.57 32.91 -6.11
N TYR A 66 -16.89 32.69 -5.97
CA TYR A 66 -17.43 31.39 -5.61
C TYR A 66 -17.12 30.33 -6.67
N ASN A 67 -17.36 30.65 -7.94
CA ASN A 67 -17.16 29.70 -9.04
C ASN A 67 -15.67 29.41 -9.30
N ALA A 68 -14.79 30.39 -9.14
CA ALA A 68 -13.34 30.18 -9.20
C ALA A 68 -12.88 29.22 -8.08
N ALA A 69 -13.33 29.47 -6.85
CA ALA A 69 -13.03 28.58 -5.72
C ALA A 69 -13.60 27.18 -5.90
N ALA A 70 -14.85 27.04 -6.36
CA ALA A 70 -15.47 25.75 -6.66
C ALA A 70 -14.69 25.01 -7.76
N SER A 71 -14.15 25.72 -8.74
CA SER A 71 -13.29 25.13 -9.78
C SER A 71 -12.00 24.57 -9.19
N TYR A 72 -11.31 25.34 -8.33
CA TYR A 72 -10.11 24.87 -7.63
C TYR A 72 -10.40 23.68 -6.70
N TYR A 73 -11.54 23.72 -6.00
CA TYR A 73 -12.00 22.61 -5.16
C TYR A 73 -12.17 21.32 -5.97
N ASN A 74 -12.78 21.38 -7.15
CA ASN A 74 -13.02 20.19 -7.99
C ASN A 74 -11.74 19.59 -8.59
N ILE A 75 -10.66 20.37 -8.75
CA ILE A 75 -9.33 19.85 -9.12
C ILE A 75 -8.46 19.52 -7.91
N GLN A 76 -9.03 19.51 -6.70
CA GLN A 76 -8.35 19.21 -5.44
C GLN A 76 -7.20 20.19 -5.11
N SER A 77 -7.21 21.40 -5.69
CA SER A 77 -6.31 22.48 -5.25
C SER A 77 -6.95 23.26 -4.10
N PHE A 78 -7.05 22.61 -2.95
CA PHE A 78 -7.72 23.17 -1.77
C PHE A 78 -7.08 24.46 -1.24
N PRO A 79 -5.73 24.62 -1.22
CA PRO A 79 -5.10 25.88 -0.83
C PRO A 79 -5.53 27.07 -1.71
N ASP A 80 -5.58 26.88 -3.04
CA ASP A 80 -6.04 27.93 -3.96
C ASP A 80 -7.53 28.24 -3.74
N ALA A 81 -8.36 27.21 -3.53
CA ALA A 81 -9.78 27.39 -3.22
C ALA A 81 -9.97 28.20 -1.92
N ILE A 82 -9.20 27.89 -0.87
CA ILE A 82 -9.22 28.60 0.41
C ILE A 82 -8.84 30.08 0.22
N ASP A 83 -7.73 30.37 -0.47
CA ASP A 83 -7.28 31.76 -0.69
C ASP A 83 -8.34 32.60 -1.44
N ILE A 84 -8.92 32.03 -2.50
CA ILE A 84 -9.98 32.70 -3.27
C ILE A 84 -11.24 32.92 -2.42
N LEU A 85 -11.64 31.96 -1.59
CA LEU A 85 -12.80 32.09 -0.70
C LEU A 85 -12.57 33.12 0.40
N GLU A 86 -11.40 33.14 1.02
CA GLU A 86 -11.07 34.13 2.05
C GLU A 86 -11.02 35.55 1.48
N LYS A 87 -10.52 35.71 0.24
CA LYS A 87 -10.64 36.97 -0.51
C LYS A 87 -12.10 37.36 -0.75
N GLY A 88 -12.91 36.42 -1.25
CA GLY A 88 -14.34 36.64 -1.49
C GLY A 88 -15.12 37.04 -0.23
N ILE A 89 -14.83 36.41 0.92
CA ILE A 89 -15.49 36.73 2.21
C ILE A 89 -15.09 38.11 2.72
N ARG A 90 -13.82 38.52 2.58
CA ARG A 90 -13.38 39.86 2.96
C ARG A 90 -14.08 40.95 2.15
N GLU A 91 -14.27 40.73 0.85
CA GLU A 91 -14.96 41.68 -0.02
C GLU A 91 -16.49 41.62 0.13
N TYR A 92 -17.06 40.45 0.41
CA TYR A 92 -18.51 40.20 0.39
C TYR A 92 -18.98 39.36 1.60
N PRO A 93 -18.89 39.89 2.83
CA PRO A 93 -19.08 39.12 4.07
C PRO A 93 -20.50 38.59 4.31
N LEU A 94 -21.51 39.11 3.62
CA LEU A 94 -22.91 38.72 3.79
C LEU A 94 -23.33 37.52 2.93
N LYS A 95 -22.45 36.97 2.08
CA LYS A 95 -22.77 35.83 1.22
C LYS A 95 -22.52 34.51 1.96
N SER A 96 -23.59 33.91 2.47
CA SER A 96 -23.58 32.65 3.25
C SER A 96 -22.90 31.47 2.57
N ASN A 97 -22.90 31.43 1.23
CA ASN A 97 -22.42 30.29 0.46
C ASN A 97 -20.89 30.14 0.50
N PHE A 98 -20.15 31.22 0.77
CA PHE A 98 -18.69 31.14 0.89
C PHE A 98 -18.25 30.36 2.12
N SER A 99 -18.90 30.59 3.27
CA SER A 99 -18.51 29.97 4.53
C SER A 99 -18.65 28.45 4.49
N ALA A 100 -19.68 27.93 3.82
CA ALA A 100 -19.89 26.50 3.65
C ALA A 100 -18.78 25.87 2.79
N LEU A 101 -18.52 26.43 1.61
CA LEU A 101 -17.47 25.90 0.73
C LEU A 101 -16.07 26.06 1.33
N LEU A 102 -15.82 27.14 2.08
CA LEU A 102 -14.56 27.36 2.79
C LEU A 102 -14.34 26.30 3.87
N ALA A 103 -15.38 25.97 4.64
CA ALA A 103 -15.32 24.90 5.62
C ALA A 103 -15.00 23.56 4.95
N SER A 104 -15.67 23.23 3.83
CA SER A 104 -15.38 22.02 3.05
C SER A 104 -13.94 21.99 2.55
N ALA A 105 -13.46 23.08 1.93
CA ALA A 105 -12.10 23.16 1.41
C ALA A 105 -11.04 23.01 2.51
N LYS A 106 -11.26 23.61 3.70
CA LYS A 106 -10.36 23.47 4.85
C LYS A 106 -10.30 22.03 5.35
N VAL A 107 -11.45 21.35 5.47
CA VAL A 107 -11.50 19.93 5.86
C VAL A 107 -10.76 19.05 4.86
N GLU A 108 -11.03 19.21 3.56
CA GLU A 108 -10.37 18.39 2.55
C GLU A 108 -8.85 18.64 2.50
N ASN A 109 -8.42 19.89 2.69
CA ASN A 109 -6.99 20.20 2.82
C ASN A 109 -6.36 19.51 4.03
N THR A 110 -7.02 19.56 5.21
CA THR A 110 -6.57 18.85 6.41
C THR A 110 -6.45 17.34 6.16
N LEU A 111 -7.45 16.73 5.51
CA LEU A 111 -7.42 15.30 5.18
C LEU A 111 -6.25 14.96 4.25
N LEU A 112 -6.01 15.78 3.22
CA LEU A 112 -4.89 15.59 2.30
C LEU A 112 -3.53 15.69 3.03
N GLU A 113 -3.34 16.69 3.87
CA GLU A 113 -2.12 16.89 4.65
C GLU A 113 -1.91 15.77 5.69
N GLY A 114 -2.97 15.37 6.38
CA GLY A 114 -2.94 14.28 7.35
C GLY A 114 -2.58 12.94 6.71
N ASN A 115 -3.18 12.60 5.58
CA ASN A 115 -2.84 11.40 4.82
C ASN A 115 -1.36 11.40 4.40
N LYS A 116 -0.82 12.55 3.98
CA LYS A 116 0.61 12.68 3.66
C LYS A 116 1.51 12.48 4.90
N LEU A 117 1.08 12.93 6.07
CA LEU A 117 1.78 12.68 7.33
C LEU A 117 1.74 11.17 7.68
N GLU A 118 0.61 10.50 7.47
CA GLU A 118 0.48 9.04 7.64
C GLU A 118 1.40 8.27 6.68
N GLU A 119 1.42 8.64 5.39
CA GLU A 119 2.31 8.04 4.37
C GLU A 119 3.80 8.20 4.70
N THR A 120 4.14 9.21 5.52
CA THR A 120 5.50 9.48 5.99
C THR A 120 5.73 9.03 7.45
N TYR A 121 4.82 8.23 8.01
CA TYR A 121 4.90 7.66 9.35
C TYR A 121 4.95 8.70 10.48
N GLN A 122 4.45 9.91 10.24
CA GLN A 122 4.37 10.99 11.22
C GLN A 122 3.01 11.02 11.91
N TYR A 123 2.61 9.89 12.49
CA TYR A 123 1.25 9.67 13.00
C TYR A 123 0.84 10.64 14.11
N ASP A 124 1.74 10.97 15.05
CA ASP A 124 1.46 11.96 16.11
C ASP A 124 1.09 13.33 15.53
N LYS A 125 1.74 13.72 14.42
CA LYS A 125 1.43 14.97 13.73
C LYS A 125 0.09 14.89 12.99
N ALA A 126 -0.23 13.75 12.39
CA ALA A 126 -1.52 13.53 11.76
C ALA A 126 -2.66 13.59 12.79
N ILE A 127 -2.48 12.92 13.95
CA ILE A 127 -3.41 12.95 15.09
C ILE A 127 -3.64 14.40 15.53
N LEU A 128 -2.57 15.15 15.81
CA LEU A 128 -2.67 16.55 16.24
C LEU A 128 -3.38 17.42 15.19
N LEU A 129 -3.07 17.23 13.91
CA LEU A 129 -3.68 17.96 12.80
C LEU A 129 -5.20 17.70 12.75
N TYR A 130 -5.63 16.43 12.79
CA TYR A 130 -7.05 16.09 12.77
C TYR A 130 -7.79 16.57 14.01
N GLN A 131 -7.20 16.43 15.20
CA GLN A 131 -7.77 16.94 16.45
C GLN A 131 -7.98 18.45 16.37
N THR A 132 -6.95 19.18 15.94
CA THR A 132 -7.01 20.64 15.78
C THR A 132 -8.11 21.03 14.80
N ALA A 133 -8.25 20.33 13.68
CA ALA A 133 -9.33 20.59 12.71
C ALA A 133 -10.72 20.31 13.29
N ILE A 134 -10.90 19.21 14.02
CA ILE A 134 -12.18 18.85 14.66
C ILE A 134 -12.59 19.90 15.71
N GLU A 135 -11.65 20.48 16.43
CA GLU A 135 -11.90 21.49 17.47
C GLU A 135 -12.10 22.90 16.90
N SER A 136 -11.32 23.26 15.88
CA SER A 136 -11.31 24.63 15.32
C SER A 136 -12.41 24.89 14.29
N PHE A 137 -12.86 23.86 13.56
CA PHE A 137 -13.84 24.06 12.50
C PHE A 137 -15.27 23.99 13.03
N ARG A 138 -16.10 24.92 12.56
CA ARG A 138 -17.56 24.86 12.74
C ARG A 138 -18.15 24.03 11.62
N PHE A 139 -18.59 22.82 11.97
CA PHE A 139 -19.17 21.89 11.01
C PHE A 139 -20.69 22.08 10.94
N ASN A 140 -21.17 22.52 9.78
CA ASN A 140 -22.59 22.37 9.42
C ASN A 140 -22.85 21.04 8.71
N ASP A 141 -21.79 20.41 8.17
CA ASP A 141 -21.85 19.14 7.47
C ASP A 141 -21.34 18.00 8.38
N HIS A 142 -22.26 17.15 8.80
CA HIS A 142 -21.97 15.99 9.63
C HIS A 142 -21.11 14.94 8.90
N GLN A 143 -21.20 14.84 7.57
CA GLN A 143 -20.40 13.89 6.79
C GLN A 143 -18.92 14.26 6.80
N LEU A 144 -18.60 15.55 6.63
CA LEU A 144 -17.23 16.04 6.70
C LEU A 144 -16.62 15.84 8.10
N LYS A 145 -17.39 16.15 9.14
CA LYS A 145 -16.95 15.91 10.53
C LYS A 145 -16.74 14.43 10.81
N SER A 146 -17.64 13.58 10.33
CA SER A 146 -17.55 12.11 10.43
C SER A 146 -16.27 11.59 9.76
N ARG A 147 -15.92 12.08 8.56
CA ARG A 147 -14.67 11.72 7.88
C ARG A 147 -13.42 12.10 8.69
N LEU A 148 -13.37 13.28 9.30
CA LEU A 148 -12.24 13.65 10.16
C LEU A 148 -12.11 12.72 11.37
N PHE A 149 -13.21 12.36 12.03
CA PHE A 149 -13.17 11.37 13.10
C PHE A 149 -12.69 10.00 12.61
N TYR A 150 -13.11 9.55 11.43
CA TYR A 150 -12.61 8.31 10.85
C TYR A 150 -11.09 8.33 10.67
N ASN A 151 -10.54 9.37 10.05
CA ASN A 151 -9.09 9.48 9.81
C ASN A 151 -8.31 9.63 11.13
N LEU A 152 -8.84 10.38 12.11
CA LEU A 152 -8.26 10.44 13.44
C LEU A 152 -8.23 9.06 14.12
N SER A 153 -9.33 8.30 14.04
CA SER A 153 -9.38 6.92 14.55
C SER A 153 -8.36 6.02 13.86
N TYR A 154 -8.22 6.15 12.54
CA TYR A 154 -7.24 5.40 11.77
C TYR A 154 -5.80 5.74 12.16
N ALA A 155 -5.49 7.02 12.36
CA ALA A 155 -4.18 7.45 12.82
C ALA A 155 -3.83 6.90 14.22
N HIS A 156 -4.79 6.84 15.16
CA HIS A 156 -4.61 6.16 16.46
C HIS A 156 -4.41 4.64 16.31
N TYR A 157 -5.09 4.01 15.37
CA TYR A 157 -4.86 2.60 15.06
C TYR A 157 -3.42 2.38 14.54
N LEU A 158 -2.91 3.26 13.69
CA LEU A 158 -1.53 3.19 13.18
C LEU A 158 -0.46 3.41 14.26
N THR A 159 -0.80 4.00 15.40
CA THR A 159 0.08 4.10 16.58
C THR A 159 -0.09 2.95 17.57
N GLY A 160 -0.99 1.99 17.29
CA GLY A 160 -1.31 0.87 18.21
C GLY A 160 -2.27 1.25 19.35
N ASP A 161 -2.81 2.47 19.37
CA ASP A 161 -3.77 2.91 20.40
C ASP A 161 -5.20 2.48 20.03
N LEU A 162 -5.45 1.17 20.14
CA LEU A 162 -6.72 0.54 19.78
C LEU A 162 -7.90 1.11 20.59
N THR A 163 -7.66 1.50 21.84
CA THR A 163 -8.69 2.07 22.72
C THR A 163 -9.18 3.41 22.18
N SER A 164 -8.27 4.34 21.89
CA SER A 164 -8.62 5.63 21.30
C SER A 164 -9.21 5.45 19.91
N ALA A 165 -8.62 4.58 19.08
CA ALA A 165 -9.16 4.26 17.76
C ALA A 165 -10.62 3.80 17.85
N LEU A 166 -10.95 2.85 18.72
CA LEU A 166 -12.30 2.32 18.89
C LEU A 166 -13.28 3.37 19.44
N GLN A 167 -12.85 4.20 20.39
CA GLN A 167 -13.67 5.28 20.91
C GLN A 167 -13.99 6.32 19.83
N ILE A 168 -12.99 6.70 19.03
CA ILE A 168 -13.13 7.74 18.01
C ILE A 168 -13.94 7.26 16.80
N ILE A 169 -13.79 6.00 16.36
CA ILE A 169 -14.64 5.47 15.27
C ILE A 169 -16.13 5.46 15.67
N GLY A 170 -16.43 5.28 16.97
CA GLY A 170 -17.77 5.44 17.50
C GLY A 170 -18.35 6.85 17.26
N LYS A 171 -17.53 7.90 17.42
CA LYS A 171 -17.95 9.29 17.11
C LYS A 171 -18.25 9.47 15.62
N SER A 172 -17.45 8.86 14.74
CA SER A 172 -17.69 8.89 13.30
C SER A 172 -19.00 8.20 12.91
N LEU A 173 -19.26 7.00 13.45
CA LEU A 173 -20.50 6.24 13.22
C LEU A 173 -21.74 6.92 13.81
N ASN A 174 -21.62 7.63 14.92
CA ASN A 174 -22.74 8.41 15.46
C ASN A 174 -23.19 9.54 14.51
N LEU A 175 -22.28 10.05 13.68
CA LEU A 175 -22.57 11.07 12.67
C LEU A 175 -22.98 10.46 11.32
N ASN A 176 -22.57 9.23 11.02
CA ASN A 176 -22.84 8.53 9.78
C ASN A 176 -22.96 7.01 10.00
N SER A 177 -24.08 6.58 10.58
CA SER A 177 -24.27 5.21 11.07
C SER A 177 -24.34 4.14 9.98
N ASN A 178 -24.65 4.55 8.75
CA ASN A 178 -24.84 3.64 7.62
C ASN A 178 -23.56 3.49 6.77
N ASN A 179 -22.43 4.07 7.18
CA ASN A 179 -21.18 3.92 6.46
C ASN A 179 -20.57 2.53 6.74
N MET A 180 -20.66 1.65 5.75
CA MET A 180 -20.16 0.27 5.81
C MET A 180 -18.65 0.16 6.05
N GLU A 181 -17.87 1.12 5.55
CA GLU A 181 -16.42 1.15 5.77
C GLU A 181 -16.12 1.38 7.26
N TYR A 182 -16.83 2.33 7.88
CA TYR A 182 -16.63 2.66 9.30
C TYR A 182 -17.08 1.52 10.20
N LEU A 183 -18.18 0.86 9.86
CA LEU A 183 -18.68 -0.30 10.57
C LEU A 183 -17.71 -1.49 10.49
N SER A 184 -17.17 -1.75 9.30
CA SER A 184 -16.16 -2.78 9.09
C SER A 184 -14.89 -2.50 9.90
N PHE A 185 -14.43 -1.24 9.90
CA PHE A 185 -13.25 -0.84 10.67
C PHE A 185 -13.49 -0.96 12.19
N GLN A 186 -14.66 -0.54 12.69
CA GLN A 186 -15.02 -0.73 14.10
C GLN A 186 -15.03 -2.21 14.49
N ASN A 187 -15.60 -3.09 13.65
CA ASN A 187 -15.62 -4.53 13.92
C ASN A 187 -14.21 -5.10 13.96
N HIS A 188 -13.34 -4.69 13.03
CA HIS A 188 -11.92 -5.08 13.06
C HIS A 188 -11.25 -4.67 14.38
N LEU A 189 -11.42 -3.42 14.83
CA LEU A 189 -10.88 -2.97 16.12
C LEU A 189 -11.45 -3.76 17.29
N LYS A 190 -12.76 -4.08 17.28
CA LYS A 190 -13.39 -4.92 18.32
C LYS A 190 -12.81 -6.32 18.34
N GLU A 191 -12.60 -6.96 17.19
CA GLU A 191 -11.98 -8.28 17.13
C GLU A 191 -10.54 -8.26 17.69
N LEU A 192 -9.75 -7.23 17.35
CA LEU A 192 -8.41 -7.05 17.92
C LEU A 192 -8.43 -6.83 19.43
N MET A 193 -9.47 -6.19 19.95
CA MET A 193 -9.63 -5.87 21.37
C MET A 193 -10.36 -6.94 22.19
N LYS A 194 -11.00 -7.93 21.55
CA LYS A 194 -11.67 -9.00 22.30
C LYS A 194 -10.61 -9.69 23.15
N PRO A 195 -10.80 -9.77 24.49
CA PRO A 195 -10.04 -10.71 25.28
C PRO A 195 -10.28 -12.07 24.63
N LYS A 196 -9.22 -12.77 24.23
CA LYS A 196 -9.33 -14.17 23.76
C LYS A 196 -9.79 -15.01 24.95
N LEU A 197 -11.09 -14.99 25.24
CA LEU A 197 -11.75 -15.67 26.35
C LEU A 197 -11.83 -17.15 26.01
N GLY A 198 -11.03 -17.97 26.69
CA GLY A 198 -11.34 -19.39 26.88
C GLY A 198 -10.59 -20.41 26.03
N GLU A 199 -9.59 -20.01 25.24
CA GLU A 199 -8.53 -20.97 24.89
C GLU A 199 -7.34 -20.65 25.78
N GLU A 200 -7.08 -21.50 26.78
CA GLU A 200 -5.70 -21.73 27.21
C GLU A 200 -4.93 -22.19 25.96
N ARG A 201 -4.50 -21.24 25.13
CA ARG A 201 -3.49 -21.49 24.12
C ARG A 201 -2.16 -21.60 24.85
N SER A 202 -2.01 -22.67 25.61
CA SER A 202 -0.72 -23.37 25.67
C SER A 202 -0.45 -23.98 24.29
N HIS A 203 -0.44 -23.15 23.25
CA HIS A 203 0.31 -23.45 22.05
C HIS A 203 1.67 -22.88 22.34
N THR A 204 2.45 -23.62 23.11
CA THR A 204 3.89 -23.43 23.13
C THR A 204 4.30 -23.58 21.67
N TYR A 205 4.49 -22.46 20.98
CA TYR A 205 4.95 -22.48 19.60
C TYR A 205 6.29 -23.18 19.59
N HIS A 206 6.28 -24.41 19.09
CA HIS A 206 7.48 -25.16 18.93
C HIS A 206 8.02 -24.83 17.56
N ALA A 207 8.82 -23.76 17.48
CA ALA A 207 9.65 -23.55 16.30
C ALA A 207 10.42 -24.85 16.04
N LEU A 208 10.15 -25.48 14.91
CA LEU A 208 10.85 -26.66 14.45
C LEU A 208 11.71 -26.21 13.27
N ARG A 209 12.98 -26.58 13.31
CA ARG A 209 13.95 -26.24 12.29
C ARG A 209 13.77 -27.16 11.10
N SER A 210 13.95 -26.63 9.89
CA SER A 210 13.92 -27.44 8.65
C SER A 210 12.60 -28.15 8.40
N LEU A 211 11.46 -27.59 8.84
CA LEU A 211 10.14 -28.12 8.49
C LEU A 211 9.76 -27.82 7.04
N GLY A 212 10.29 -26.74 6.49
CA GLY A 212 9.99 -26.35 5.13
C GLY A 212 10.60 -27.30 4.11
N SER A 213 10.07 -27.28 2.90
CA SER A 213 10.67 -28.04 1.78
C SER A 213 12.09 -27.59 1.43
N ALA A 214 12.45 -26.36 1.80
CA ALA A 214 13.81 -25.87 1.79
C ALA A 214 14.43 -26.00 3.20
N ASP A 215 15.54 -26.73 3.30
CA ASP A 215 16.16 -27.08 4.59
C ASP A 215 16.68 -25.84 5.35
N GLN A 216 17.50 -25.00 4.69
CA GLN A 216 18.17 -23.88 5.35
C GLN A 216 18.37 -22.72 4.38
N LEU A 217 18.03 -21.50 4.80
CA LEU A 217 18.19 -20.30 3.99
C LEU A 217 19.65 -19.82 3.96
N THR A 218 20.55 -20.62 3.40
CA THR A 218 21.99 -20.34 3.32
C THR A 218 22.53 -20.73 1.95
N GLY A 219 23.74 -20.30 1.61
CA GLY A 219 24.39 -20.71 0.35
C GLY A 219 23.59 -20.33 -0.89
N ARG A 220 23.57 -21.19 -1.91
CA ARG A 220 22.90 -20.88 -3.19
C ARG A 220 21.49 -21.47 -3.23
N ASN A 221 20.48 -20.63 -3.32
CA ASN A 221 19.07 -21.02 -3.28
C ASN A 221 18.42 -20.79 -4.65
N GLY A 222 17.82 -21.82 -5.22
CA GLY A 222 17.12 -21.70 -6.51
C GLY A 222 15.62 -21.50 -6.28
N ILE A 223 15.07 -20.45 -6.88
CA ILE A 223 13.64 -20.12 -6.76
C ILE A 223 13.01 -20.11 -8.15
N LEU A 224 12.02 -20.98 -8.34
CA LEU A 224 11.20 -21.00 -9.54
C LEU A 224 9.94 -20.15 -9.34
N HIS A 225 9.80 -19.10 -10.13
CA HIS A 225 8.63 -18.25 -10.18
C HIS A 225 7.68 -18.67 -11.28
N ILE A 226 6.45 -19.00 -10.92
CA ILE A 226 5.39 -19.35 -11.87
C ILE A 226 4.38 -18.21 -11.89
N PHE A 227 4.30 -17.48 -12.99
CA PHE A 227 3.30 -16.43 -13.16
C PHE A 227 2.02 -17.04 -13.70
N ALA A 228 1.05 -17.26 -12.81
CA ALA A 228 -0.19 -17.95 -13.10
C ALA A 228 -1.31 -16.99 -13.52
N GLU A 229 -2.12 -17.45 -14.47
CA GLU A 229 -3.36 -16.81 -14.90
C GLU A 229 -4.53 -17.81 -14.77
N GLY A 230 -5.59 -17.39 -14.08
CA GLY A 230 -6.88 -18.06 -14.03
C GLY A 230 -8.03 -17.09 -14.32
N ARG A 231 -9.26 -17.58 -14.24
CA ARG A 231 -10.49 -16.85 -14.61
C ARG A 231 -10.69 -15.57 -13.79
N ASN A 232 -10.40 -15.62 -12.49
CA ASN A 232 -10.50 -14.51 -11.53
C ASN A 232 -9.26 -13.60 -11.50
N SER A 233 -8.24 -13.87 -12.32
CA SER A 233 -6.99 -13.10 -12.32
C SER A 233 -6.91 -12.11 -13.48
N ILE A 234 -6.23 -10.98 -13.26
CA ILE A 234 -5.91 -10.06 -14.34
C ILE A 234 -4.69 -10.62 -15.09
N LYS A 235 -4.73 -10.61 -16.43
CA LYS A 235 -3.59 -11.04 -17.25
C LYS A 235 -2.29 -10.31 -16.90
N TRP A 236 -1.18 -11.03 -16.96
CA TRP A 236 0.15 -10.50 -16.71
C TRP A 236 0.65 -9.73 -17.93
N SER A 237 0.91 -8.43 -17.77
CA SER A 237 1.69 -7.68 -18.76
C SER A 237 3.19 -7.86 -18.51
N PRO A 238 4.05 -7.73 -19.54
CA PRO A 238 5.49 -7.74 -19.35
C PRO A 238 5.99 -6.74 -18.30
N SER A 239 5.37 -5.54 -18.26
CA SER A 239 5.68 -4.50 -17.28
C SER A 239 5.34 -4.92 -15.84
N LYS A 240 4.20 -5.58 -15.62
CA LYS A 240 3.82 -6.09 -14.29
C LYS A 240 4.74 -7.22 -13.84
N VAL A 241 5.05 -8.18 -14.72
CA VAL A 241 6.01 -9.25 -14.42
C VAL A 241 7.36 -8.65 -14.00
N GLN A 242 7.86 -7.66 -14.75
CA GLN A 242 9.12 -7.01 -14.41
C GLN A 242 9.04 -6.25 -13.08
N SER A 243 7.92 -5.57 -12.79
CA SER A 243 7.69 -4.92 -11.50
C SER A 243 7.70 -5.91 -10.34
N THR A 244 7.03 -7.06 -10.48
CA THR A 244 7.04 -8.14 -9.47
C THR A 244 8.46 -8.65 -9.23
N LEU A 245 9.21 -8.92 -10.29
CA LEU A 245 10.58 -9.41 -10.17
C LEU A 245 11.52 -8.41 -9.48
N LYS A 246 11.28 -7.10 -9.64
CA LYS A 246 12.00 -6.08 -8.88
C LYS A 246 11.70 -6.18 -7.37
N GLN A 247 10.46 -6.48 -6.99
CA GLN A 247 10.12 -6.70 -5.57
C GLN A 247 10.75 -7.99 -5.01
N VAL A 248 10.79 -9.05 -5.83
CA VAL A 248 11.52 -10.28 -5.50
C VAL A 248 13.00 -10.00 -5.27
N GLU A 249 13.63 -9.22 -6.15
CA GLU A 249 15.04 -8.83 -6.00
C GLU A 249 15.29 -8.03 -4.71
N ASN A 250 14.40 -7.08 -4.38
CA ASN A 250 14.46 -6.32 -3.13
C ASN A 250 14.39 -7.24 -1.89
N ALA A 251 13.46 -8.19 -1.90
CA ALA A 251 13.30 -9.18 -0.84
C ALA A 251 14.54 -10.08 -0.68
N SER A 252 15.10 -10.56 -1.80
CA SER A 252 16.33 -11.34 -1.81
C SER A 252 17.52 -10.57 -1.25
N HIS A 253 17.70 -9.31 -1.65
CA HIS A 253 18.74 -8.45 -1.08
C HIS A 253 18.56 -8.25 0.42
N TRP A 254 17.34 -7.97 0.88
CA TRP A 254 17.05 -7.81 2.30
C TRP A 254 17.37 -9.08 3.11
N LEU A 255 16.98 -10.27 2.63
CA LEU A 255 17.32 -11.54 3.30
C LEU A 255 18.84 -11.78 3.36
N THR A 256 19.58 -11.48 2.28
CA THR A 256 21.04 -11.55 2.28
C THR A 256 21.67 -10.56 3.26
N ASP A 257 21.13 -9.35 3.37
CA ASP A 257 21.60 -8.33 4.31
C ASP A 257 21.31 -8.71 5.76
N GLU A 258 20.12 -9.23 6.06
CA GLU A 258 19.76 -9.74 7.39
C GLU A 258 20.65 -10.92 7.81
N ALA A 259 20.99 -11.81 6.88
CA ALA A 259 21.93 -12.90 7.10
C ALA A 259 23.35 -12.36 7.39
N ARG A 260 23.79 -11.34 6.65
CA ARG A 260 25.10 -10.70 6.84
C ARG A 260 25.20 -10.03 8.21
N LYS A 261 24.17 -9.28 8.63
CA LYS A 261 24.11 -8.65 9.95
C LYS A 261 24.28 -9.65 11.10
N ARG A 262 23.88 -10.90 10.88
CA ARG A 262 23.94 -12.01 11.85
C ARG A 262 25.14 -12.94 11.67
N ASN A 263 26.08 -12.60 10.78
CA ASN A 263 27.26 -13.42 10.46
C ASN A 263 26.92 -14.86 10.02
N ILE A 264 25.85 -15.02 9.24
CA ILE A 264 25.46 -16.32 8.70
C ILE A 264 26.38 -16.70 7.54
N HIS A 265 26.93 -17.91 7.60
CA HIS A 265 27.81 -18.46 6.56
C HIS A 265 27.41 -19.90 6.19
N PRO A 266 27.37 -20.24 4.88
CA PRO A 266 27.52 -19.34 3.74
C PRO A 266 26.31 -18.38 3.59
N LEU A 267 26.56 -17.15 3.13
CA LEU A 267 25.49 -16.17 2.90
C LEU A 267 24.47 -16.70 1.88
N PRO A 268 23.16 -16.49 2.11
CA PRO A 268 22.16 -16.83 1.11
C PRO A 268 22.34 -15.95 -0.13
N THR A 269 22.38 -16.61 -1.27
CA THR A 269 22.36 -16.05 -2.62
C THR A 269 21.21 -16.71 -3.37
N PHE A 270 20.60 -15.98 -4.29
CA PHE A 270 19.37 -16.41 -4.94
C PHE A 270 19.55 -16.49 -6.44
N ILE A 271 19.14 -17.62 -7.02
CA ILE A 271 19.03 -17.80 -8.45
C ILE A 271 17.55 -17.85 -8.78
N HIS A 272 17.07 -16.85 -9.51
CA HIS A 272 15.68 -16.76 -9.91
C HIS A 272 15.52 -17.30 -11.34
N ARG A 273 14.52 -18.17 -11.54
CA ARG A 273 13.99 -18.53 -12.85
C ARG A 273 12.51 -18.21 -12.88
N LYS A 274 12.01 -17.83 -14.05
CA LYS A 274 10.58 -17.52 -14.23
C LYS A 274 10.01 -18.29 -15.40
N ILE A 275 8.78 -18.73 -15.24
CA ILE A 275 7.95 -19.29 -16.29
C ILE A 275 6.56 -18.67 -16.23
N MET A 276 5.93 -18.54 -17.39
CA MET A 276 4.52 -18.17 -17.50
C MET A 276 3.70 -19.45 -17.58
N THR A 277 2.51 -19.47 -17.00
CA THR A 277 1.58 -20.58 -17.26
C THR A 277 1.24 -20.65 -18.75
N PRO A 278 1.30 -21.83 -19.36
CA PRO A 278 0.89 -22.01 -20.74
C PRO A 278 -0.57 -21.58 -20.94
N ASN A 279 -0.94 -21.32 -22.19
CA ASN A 279 -2.33 -21.11 -22.54
C ASN A 279 -3.13 -22.42 -22.44
N PHE A 280 -3.44 -22.85 -21.22
CA PHE A 280 -4.11 -24.11 -20.93
C PHE A 280 -5.57 -23.85 -20.52
N PRO A 281 -6.57 -24.34 -21.29
CA PRO A 281 -7.98 -24.03 -21.06
C PRO A 281 -8.46 -24.35 -19.63
N LEU A 282 -7.98 -25.45 -19.04
CA LEU A 282 -8.38 -25.82 -17.67
C LEU A 282 -7.94 -24.80 -16.64
N LEU A 283 -6.74 -24.22 -16.74
CA LEU A 283 -6.31 -23.17 -15.82
C LEU A 283 -7.07 -21.87 -16.07
N LYS A 284 -7.27 -21.50 -17.34
CA LYS A 284 -7.95 -20.26 -17.71
C LYS A 284 -9.42 -20.19 -17.32
N ASN A 285 -10.09 -21.34 -17.28
CA ASN A 285 -11.51 -21.42 -16.98
C ASN A 285 -11.80 -21.64 -15.49
N ASN A 286 -10.77 -21.92 -14.69
CA ASN A 286 -10.87 -22.09 -13.24
C ASN A 286 -10.32 -20.86 -12.52
N ASP A 287 -10.83 -20.62 -11.33
CA ASP A 287 -10.31 -19.60 -10.44
C ASP A 287 -8.96 -20.05 -9.86
N ILE A 288 -8.07 -19.11 -9.60
CA ILE A 288 -6.87 -19.39 -8.81
C ILE A 288 -7.31 -19.50 -7.34
N PRO A 289 -6.90 -20.56 -6.59
CA PRO A 289 -7.33 -20.80 -5.22
C PRO A 289 -6.90 -19.70 -4.26
N SER A 290 -7.85 -19.10 -3.54
CA SER A 290 -7.65 -18.15 -2.44
C SER A 290 -7.16 -18.85 -1.15
N TYR A 291 -6.74 -18.06 -0.15
CA TYR A 291 -6.39 -18.55 1.19
C TYR A 291 -7.54 -19.33 1.87
N THR A 292 -8.79 -19.00 1.53
CA THR A 292 -9.98 -19.64 2.09
C THR A 292 -10.53 -20.76 1.21
N SER A 293 -9.83 -21.11 0.13
CA SER A 293 -10.28 -22.16 -0.78
C SER A 293 -10.22 -23.53 -0.12
N ASP A 294 -11.12 -24.41 -0.52
CA ASP A 294 -11.09 -25.81 -0.09
C ASP A 294 -9.72 -26.45 -0.42
N PRO A 295 -9.06 -27.15 0.52
CA PRO A 295 -7.75 -27.75 0.26
C PRO A 295 -7.76 -28.70 -0.95
N THR A 296 -8.82 -29.49 -1.14
CA THR A 296 -8.94 -30.42 -2.29
C THR A 296 -9.01 -29.64 -3.61
N TYR A 297 -9.68 -28.48 -3.62
CA TYR A 297 -9.69 -27.60 -4.78
C TYR A 297 -8.28 -27.08 -5.09
N THR A 298 -7.58 -26.59 -4.08
CA THR A 298 -6.19 -26.10 -4.21
C THR A 298 -5.27 -27.19 -4.75
N GLU A 299 -5.37 -28.41 -4.23
CA GLU A 299 -4.63 -29.57 -4.71
C GLU A 299 -4.90 -29.87 -6.19
N ASN A 300 -6.17 -29.97 -6.57
CA ASN A 300 -6.56 -30.25 -7.95
C ASN A 300 -6.10 -29.14 -8.90
N TRP A 301 -6.13 -27.89 -8.45
CA TRP A 301 -5.62 -26.77 -9.22
C TRP A 301 -4.10 -26.85 -9.42
N LEU A 302 -3.33 -27.21 -8.39
CA LEU A 302 -1.88 -27.43 -8.50
C LEU A 302 -1.55 -28.62 -9.42
N LYS A 303 -2.32 -29.70 -9.36
CA LYS A 303 -2.21 -30.84 -10.28
C LYS A 303 -2.47 -30.41 -11.73
N ALA A 304 -3.52 -29.61 -11.97
CA ALA A 304 -3.81 -29.06 -13.29
C ALA A 304 -2.70 -28.10 -13.77
N LEU A 305 -2.10 -27.34 -12.86
CA LEU A 305 -0.96 -26.47 -13.14
C LEU A 305 0.24 -27.29 -13.60
N LEU A 306 0.62 -28.31 -12.87
CA LEU A 306 1.73 -29.21 -13.23
C LEU A 306 1.46 -29.94 -14.56
N ALA A 307 0.24 -30.46 -14.74
CA ALA A 307 -0.17 -31.09 -15.99
C ALA A 307 -0.05 -30.15 -17.20
N SER A 308 -0.28 -28.84 -17.03
CA SER A 308 -0.11 -27.86 -18.11
C SER A 308 1.34 -27.75 -18.61
N PHE A 309 2.32 -28.15 -17.80
CA PHE A 309 3.74 -28.23 -18.15
C PHE A 309 4.19 -29.64 -18.54
N ASN A 310 3.27 -30.60 -18.67
CA ASN A 310 3.56 -32.02 -18.91
C ASN A 310 4.48 -32.65 -17.85
N VAL A 311 4.31 -32.28 -16.59
CA VAL A 311 5.06 -32.83 -15.45
C VAL A 311 4.11 -33.23 -14.33
N SER A 312 4.52 -34.17 -13.48
CA SER A 312 3.68 -34.70 -12.39
C SER A 312 3.95 -34.05 -11.03
N ASN A 313 5.10 -33.40 -10.85
CA ASN A 313 5.50 -32.78 -9.58
C ASN A 313 6.41 -31.57 -9.79
N PHE A 314 6.57 -30.77 -8.74
CA PHE A 314 7.32 -29.52 -8.79
C PHE A 314 8.83 -29.75 -8.91
N LYS A 315 9.39 -30.84 -8.36
CA LYS A 315 10.81 -31.17 -8.56
C LYS A 315 11.16 -31.42 -10.02
N THR A 316 10.30 -32.10 -10.77
CA THR A 316 10.50 -32.34 -12.21
C THR A 316 10.39 -31.03 -12.97
N LEU A 317 9.38 -30.21 -12.65
CA LEU A 317 9.23 -28.87 -13.23
C LEU A 317 10.48 -28.01 -12.98
N PHE A 318 10.98 -28.01 -11.75
CA PHE A 318 12.15 -27.25 -11.32
C PHE A 318 13.41 -27.72 -12.05
N SER A 319 13.62 -29.04 -12.16
CA SER A 319 14.78 -29.62 -12.85
C SER A 319 14.80 -29.28 -14.34
N ALA A 320 13.63 -29.08 -14.96
CA ALA A 320 13.53 -28.64 -16.35
C ALA A 320 13.99 -27.19 -16.60
N GLN A 321 14.23 -26.38 -15.55
CA GLN A 321 14.60 -24.95 -15.67
C GLN A 321 16.12 -24.69 -15.64
N SER A 322 16.93 -25.74 -15.80
CA SER A 322 18.41 -25.64 -15.89
C SER A 322 19.04 -24.84 -14.75
N PHE A 323 18.61 -25.12 -13.52
CA PHE A 323 19.30 -24.63 -12.34
C PHE A 323 20.68 -25.32 -12.18
N PRO A 324 21.67 -24.67 -11.53
CA PRO A 324 22.92 -25.33 -11.18
C PRO A 324 22.70 -26.55 -10.25
N ASP A 325 23.62 -27.51 -10.29
CA ASP A 325 23.53 -28.71 -9.45
C ASP A 325 23.89 -28.46 -7.97
N ASP A 326 24.60 -27.36 -7.68
CA ASP A 326 25.12 -27.01 -6.35
C ASP A 326 24.15 -26.17 -5.50
N LEU A 327 22.85 -26.22 -5.80
CA LEU A 327 21.84 -25.53 -4.98
C LEU A 327 21.72 -26.16 -3.59
N ARG A 328 21.76 -25.31 -2.56
CA ARG A 328 21.49 -25.65 -1.16
C ARG A 328 20.01 -25.96 -0.93
N SER A 329 19.13 -25.20 -1.56
CA SER A 329 17.68 -25.37 -1.43
C SER A 329 16.94 -24.94 -2.70
N ARG A 330 15.72 -25.45 -2.83
CA ARG A 330 14.84 -25.27 -4.00
C ARG A 330 13.47 -24.85 -3.50
N SER A 331 12.91 -23.79 -4.09
CA SER A 331 11.60 -23.27 -3.70
C SER A 331 10.77 -22.93 -4.93
N VAL A 332 9.46 -23.07 -4.82
CA VAL A 332 8.51 -22.67 -5.87
C VAL A 332 7.61 -21.58 -5.33
N VAL A 333 7.51 -20.48 -6.07
CA VAL A 333 6.61 -19.37 -5.76
C VAL A 333 5.71 -19.12 -6.96
N ILE A 334 4.41 -19.23 -6.74
CA ILE A 334 3.38 -18.94 -7.74
C ILE A 334 2.93 -17.49 -7.52
N HIS A 335 3.02 -16.68 -8.56
CA HIS A 335 2.56 -15.29 -8.57
C HIS A 335 1.23 -15.20 -9.28
N THR A 336 0.26 -14.52 -8.66
CA THR A 336 -1.04 -14.21 -9.27
C THR A 336 -1.32 -12.70 -9.25
N ASN A 337 -1.85 -12.19 -10.36
CA ASN A 337 -2.22 -10.78 -10.51
C ASN A 337 -3.70 -10.59 -10.17
N GLN A 338 -4.04 -10.92 -8.92
CA GLN A 338 -5.36 -10.74 -8.33
C GLN A 338 -5.25 -10.19 -6.90
N GLU A 339 -6.39 -9.73 -6.37
CA GLU A 339 -6.47 -9.21 -4.99
C GLU A 339 -6.85 -10.35 -4.04
N ASP A 340 -5.95 -10.74 -3.14
CA ASP A 340 -6.22 -11.71 -2.07
C ASP A 340 -5.09 -11.71 -1.03
N ARG A 341 -5.24 -12.53 0.02
CA ARG A 341 -4.19 -12.85 0.98
C ARG A 341 -3.20 -13.85 0.35
N SER A 342 -1.91 -13.57 0.50
CA SER A 342 -0.85 -14.53 0.15
C SER A 342 -0.70 -15.60 1.23
N PHE A 343 -0.24 -16.79 0.83
CA PHE A 343 -0.08 -17.91 1.73
C PHE A 343 0.90 -18.95 1.19
N ALA A 344 1.51 -19.69 2.11
CA ALA A 344 2.29 -20.89 1.81
C ALA A 344 1.49 -22.16 2.13
N LEU A 345 1.71 -23.19 1.32
CA LEU A 345 1.16 -24.53 1.53
C LEU A 345 2.26 -25.41 2.13
N PRO A 346 2.24 -25.67 3.46
CA PRO A 346 3.27 -26.46 4.12
C PRO A 346 3.23 -27.93 3.70
N LEU A 347 4.36 -28.62 3.84
CA LEU A 347 4.50 -30.02 3.41
C LEU A 347 3.85 -31.02 4.38
N GLU A 348 3.43 -30.58 5.57
CA GLU A 348 2.99 -31.49 6.64
C GLU A 348 1.54 -32.02 6.49
N LYS A 349 1.49 -33.35 6.33
CA LYS A 349 0.46 -34.34 6.74
C LYS A 349 -0.55 -34.81 5.68
N ALA A 350 -0.23 -36.02 5.18
CA ALA A 350 -1.11 -37.11 4.74
C ALA A 350 -1.84 -37.01 3.39
N HIS A 351 -1.91 -35.85 2.72
CA HIS A 351 -2.76 -35.73 1.51
C HIS A 351 -2.08 -35.23 0.23
N TYR A 352 -0.85 -34.70 0.29
CA TYR A 352 -0.18 -34.17 -0.90
C TYR A 352 1.04 -35.01 -1.29
N GLU A 353 1.03 -35.54 -2.52
CA GLU A 353 2.22 -36.12 -3.18
C GLU A 353 3.20 -35.03 -3.68
N SER A 354 3.11 -33.80 -3.17
CA SER A 354 4.03 -32.73 -3.58
C SER A 354 5.37 -32.89 -2.89
N ASP A 355 6.44 -32.85 -3.66
CA ASP A 355 7.82 -32.97 -3.20
C ASP A 355 8.46 -31.63 -2.83
N LEU A 356 7.73 -30.52 -3.00
CA LEU A 356 8.12 -29.16 -2.60
C LEU A 356 6.90 -28.40 -2.03
N GLU A 357 7.16 -27.51 -1.07
CA GLU A 357 6.19 -26.52 -0.62
C GLU A 357 6.10 -25.40 -1.65
N VAL A 358 4.93 -24.78 -1.69
CA VAL A 358 4.61 -23.75 -2.66
C VAL A 358 4.02 -22.56 -1.94
N ALA A 359 4.53 -21.38 -2.27
CA ALA A 359 3.93 -20.11 -1.87
C ALA A 359 3.08 -19.54 -3.01
N LEU A 360 1.89 -19.05 -2.69
CA LEU A 360 1.04 -18.28 -3.59
C LEU A 360 1.09 -16.80 -3.18
N VAL A 361 1.68 -15.96 -4.04
CA VAL A 361 1.88 -14.53 -3.80
C VAL A 361 0.96 -13.70 -4.68
N TYR A 362 0.22 -12.80 -4.05
CA TYR A 362 -0.84 -12.00 -4.67
C TYR A 362 -0.40 -10.54 -4.88
N PHE A 363 -0.63 -10.01 -6.08
CA PHE A 363 -0.10 -8.70 -6.50
C PHE A 363 -0.91 -7.49 -6.00
N ARG A 364 -2.14 -7.68 -5.52
CA ARG A 364 -3.02 -6.57 -5.10
C ARG A 364 -3.60 -6.80 -3.72
N VAL A 365 -2.80 -6.58 -2.69
CA VAL A 365 -3.38 -6.13 -1.42
C VAL A 365 -3.88 -4.69 -1.70
N LYS A 366 -5.08 -4.31 -1.22
CA LYS A 366 -5.81 -3.04 -1.56
C LYS A 366 -4.87 -1.85 -1.87
N LYS A 367 -5.24 -1.00 -2.85
CA LYS A 367 -4.46 0.15 -3.42
C LYS A 367 -3.50 0.93 -2.49
N LEU A 368 -3.77 0.99 -1.19
CA LEU A 368 -2.94 1.61 -0.15
C LEU A 368 -1.67 0.81 0.25
N THR A 369 -1.45 -0.39 -0.28
CA THR A 369 -0.42 -1.34 0.21
C THR A 369 0.61 -1.80 -0.83
N ASN A 370 0.72 -1.13 -1.99
CA ASN A 370 1.73 -1.48 -3.00
C ASN A 370 3.21 -1.57 -2.51
N PRO A 371 3.70 -0.78 -1.52
CA PRO A 371 5.04 -1.00 -0.94
C PRO A 371 5.19 -2.31 -0.15
N PHE A 372 4.09 -3.00 0.13
CA PHE A 372 4.06 -4.22 0.95
C PHE A 372 4.50 -5.48 0.18
N GLN A 373 4.58 -5.44 -1.15
CA GLN A 373 4.77 -6.67 -1.93
C GLN A 373 6.11 -7.38 -1.64
N ALA A 374 7.20 -6.65 -1.45
CA ALA A 374 8.48 -7.28 -1.12
C ALA A 374 8.46 -7.89 0.28
N VAL A 375 7.75 -7.26 1.23
CA VAL A 375 7.53 -7.79 2.59
C VAL A 375 6.70 -9.07 2.53
N VAL A 376 5.58 -9.06 1.81
CA VAL A 376 4.74 -10.25 1.60
C VAL A 376 5.55 -11.37 0.96
N TYR A 377 6.29 -11.09 -0.11
CA TYR A 377 7.11 -12.11 -0.74
C TYR A 377 8.17 -12.66 0.21
N SER A 378 8.83 -11.81 1.00
CA SER A 378 9.79 -12.26 2.02
C SER A 378 9.12 -13.14 3.08
N HIS A 379 7.96 -12.74 3.59
CA HIS A 379 7.16 -13.50 4.54
C HIS A 379 6.80 -14.89 3.98
N GLU A 380 6.20 -14.95 2.79
CA GLU A 380 5.83 -16.22 2.17
C GLU A 380 7.04 -17.10 1.84
N LEU A 381 8.16 -16.49 1.42
CA LEU A 381 9.38 -17.23 1.16
C LEU A 381 9.93 -17.87 2.42
N LEU A 382 9.87 -17.19 3.58
CA LEU A 382 10.36 -17.74 4.85
C LEU A 382 9.58 -18.98 5.30
N HIS A 383 8.27 -19.06 5.00
CA HIS A 383 7.49 -20.27 5.22
C HIS A 383 8.07 -21.49 4.51
N LEU A 384 8.57 -21.31 3.27
CA LEU A 384 9.17 -22.41 2.51
C LEU A 384 10.45 -22.97 3.15
N TYR A 385 11.03 -22.25 4.11
CA TYR A 385 12.18 -22.65 4.93
C TYR A 385 11.77 -23.06 6.36
N GLY A 386 10.48 -23.25 6.61
CA GLY A 386 9.93 -23.74 7.88
C GLY A 386 9.58 -22.65 8.90
N ALA A 387 9.68 -21.36 8.54
CA ALA A 387 9.13 -20.31 9.39
C ALA A 387 7.61 -20.43 9.47
N ASP A 388 7.03 -20.02 10.59
CA ASP A 388 5.60 -20.13 10.83
C ASP A 388 5.03 -18.77 11.19
N ASP A 389 3.72 -18.60 10.97
CA ASP A 389 3.00 -17.40 11.32
C ASP A 389 2.99 -17.22 12.84
N LEU A 390 3.42 -16.05 13.31
CA LEU A 390 3.57 -15.77 14.74
C LEU A 390 2.36 -15.01 15.33
N TYR A 391 1.49 -14.41 14.51
CA TYR A 391 0.40 -13.52 14.94
C TYR A 391 -0.65 -14.17 15.88
N ASP A 392 -0.72 -15.49 15.92
CA ASP A 392 -1.60 -16.24 16.81
C ASP A 392 -0.87 -17.14 17.81
N LYS A 393 0.47 -17.11 17.80
CA LYS A 393 1.33 -18.11 18.46
C LYS A 393 2.21 -17.52 19.57
N ILE A 394 2.29 -16.20 19.67
CA ILE A 394 3.07 -15.49 20.68
C ILE A 394 2.17 -14.44 21.32
N GLU A 395 1.90 -14.57 22.62
CA GLU A 395 1.08 -13.61 23.38
C GLU A 395 1.90 -12.43 23.93
N ASP A 396 3.22 -12.51 23.88
CA ASP A 396 4.10 -11.47 24.42
C ASP A 396 3.98 -10.18 23.61
N THR A 397 3.38 -9.15 24.21
CA THR A 397 3.23 -7.81 23.63
C THR A 397 4.56 -7.08 23.45
N ALA A 398 5.64 -7.55 24.08
CA ALA A 398 6.98 -7.06 23.80
C ALA A 398 7.49 -7.55 22.44
N PHE A 399 6.91 -8.63 21.89
CA PHE A 399 7.21 -9.12 20.56
C PHE A 399 6.77 -8.08 19.53
N THR A 400 7.74 -7.42 18.91
CA THR A 400 7.45 -6.15 18.24
C THR A 400 6.65 -6.36 16.96
N GLU A 401 5.74 -5.42 16.68
CA GLU A 401 4.89 -5.36 15.48
C GLU A 401 5.68 -5.43 14.14
N LEU A 402 7.00 -5.26 14.22
CA LEU A 402 7.92 -5.22 13.09
C LEU A 402 8.57 -6.57 12.74
N GLU A 403 8.25 -7.66 13.46
CA GLU A 403 8.69 -9.00 13.05
C GLU A 403 7.95 -9.41 11.78
N ILE A 404 8.70 -9.83 10.76
CA ILE A 404 8.12 -10.13 9.45
C ILE A 404 7.14 -11.30 9.48
N MET A 405 7.32 -12.29 10.36
CA MET A 405 6.39 -13.42 10.52
C MET A 405 5.20 -13.11 11.45
N HIS A 406 5.10 -11.89 12.00
CA HIS A 406 3.99 -11.45 12.85
C HIS A 406 3.03 -10.58 12.02
N PHE A 407 3.09 -9.25 12.16
CA PHE A 407 2.38 -8.31 11.29
C PHE A 407 3.28 -7.76 10.17
N GLY A 408 4.58 -7.63 10.46
CA GLY A 408 5.56 -7.00 9.60
C GLY A 408 5.32 -5.49 9.40
N GLY A 409 6.40 -4.74 9.24
CA GLY A 409 6.33 -3.35 8.77
C GLY A 409 5.94 -3.27 7.30
N TYR A 410 5.39 -2.13 6.87
CA TYR A 410 5.01 -1.93 5.45
C TYR A 410 6.18 -1.92 4.46
N ARG A 411 7.41 -1.77 4.95
CA ARG A 411 8.64 -1.75 4.16
C ARG A 411 9.68 -2.69 4.75
N LEU A 412 10.48 -3.33 3.91
CA LEU A 412 11.49 -4.30 4.34
C LEU A 412 12.48 -3.73 5.35
N GLU A 413 12.91 -2.47 5.20
CA GLU A 413 13.85 -1.84 6.13
C GLU A 413 13.32 -1.66 7.56
N ASN A 414 11.99 -1.69 7.73
CA ASN A 414 11.35 -1.62 9.04
C ASN A 414 11.16 -3.00 9.66
N ASN A 415 11.36 -4.08 8.89
CA ASN A 415 11.19 -5.45 9.37
C ASN A 415 12.52 -5.99 9.93
N TYR A 416 12.41 -6.94 10.85
CA TYR A 416 13.54 -7.77 11.28
C TYR A 416 13.13 -9.25 11.27
N LEU A 417 14.08 -10.11 11.63
CA LEU A 417 13.87 -11.54 11.87
C LEU A 417 14.18 -11.83 13.34
N CYS A 418 13.17 -12.27 14.08
CA CYS A 418 13.30 -12.68 15.47
C CYS A 418 14.03 -14.02 15.64
N GLN A 419 14.39 -14.39 16.88
CA GLN A 419 15.13 -15.63 17.14
C GLN A 419 14.36 -16.89 16.72
N LEU A 420 13.03 -16.91 16.84
CA LEU A 420 12.20 -18.02 16.37
C LEU A 420 12.29 -18.21 14.87
N THR A 421 12.07 -17.14 14.11
CA THR A 421 12.16 -17.15 12.65
C THR A 421 13.57 -17.56 12.19
N THR A 422 14.62 -16.99 12.80
CA THR A 422 16.01 -17.37 12.46
C THR A 422 16.34 -18.82 12.80
N TYR A 423 15.78 -19.38 13.88
CA TYR A 423 15.93 -20.79 14.20
C TYR A 423 15.20 -21.67 13.18
N ALA A 424 13.96 -21.32 12.84
CA ALA A 424 13.12 -22.06 11.90
C ALA A 424 13.80 -22.20 10.52
N ILE A 425 14.28 -21.09 9.96
CA ILE A 425 14.98 -21.04 8.65
C ILE A 425 16.45 -21.52 8.71
N GLY A 426 16.87 -22.00 9.87
CA GLY A 426 18.14 -22.67 10.09
C GLY A 426 19.37 -21.79 10.23
N TRP A 427 19.20 -20.49 10.52
CA TRP A 427 20.28 -19.55 10.83
C TRP A 427 20.80 -19.66 12.27
N SER A 428 19.95 -20.09 13.20
CA SER A 428 20.38 -20.43 14.57
C SER A 428 20.44 -21.95 14.77
N LYS A 429 21.45 -22.41 15.50
CA LYS A 429 21.55 -23.82 15.96
C LYS A 429 20.77 -24.05 17.24
N SER A 430 20.75 -23.05 18.12
CA SER A 430 20.10 -23.14 19.42
C SER A 430 18.64 -22.75 19.27
N ARG A 431 17.76 -23.65 19.68
CA ARG A 431 16.34 -23.35 19.80
C ARG A 431 16.17 -22.24 20.85
N PRO A 432 15.48 -21.14 20.53
CA PRO A 432 15.20 -20.12 21.52
C PRO A 432 14.32 -20.72 22.62
N ASP A 433 14.68 -20.47 23.87
CA ASP A 433 13.82 -20.78 25.00
C ASP A 433 12.58 -19.90 24.90
N GLY A 434 11.38 -20.50 24.89
CA GLY A 434 10.12 -19.76 24.80
C GLY A 434 9.91 -18.77 25.95
N SER A 435 10.65 -18.92 27.06
CA SER A 435 10.68 -17.98 28.19
C SER A 435 11.69 -16.83 28.01
N GLN A 436 12.53 -16.85 26.97
CA GLN A 436 13.62 -15.88 26.73
C GLN A 436 13.60 -15.32 25.31
N LEU A 437 12.44 -15.01 24.75
CA LEU A 437 12.36 -14.15 23.57
C LEU A 437 12.65 -12.69 23.96
N GLN A 438 13.81 -12.44 24.58
CA GLN A 438 14.31 -11.09 24.79
C GLN A 438 14.57 -10.47 23.41
N ILE A 439 13.71 -9.53 23.06
CA ILE A 439 13.81 -8.70 21.87
C ILE A 439 15.15 -7.98 21.90
N MET A 440 16.01 -8.31 20.93
CA MET A 440 17.00 -7.34 20.48
C MET A 440 16.23 -6.21 19.80
N LEU A 441 15.91 -5.16 20.54
CA LEU A 441 15.44 -3.91 19.95
C LEU A 441 16.47 -3.51 18.88
N PRO A 442 16.06 -3.14 17.66
CA PRO A 442 17.00 -2.58 16.70
C PRO A 442 17.74 -1.46 17.40
N HIS A 443 19.06 -1.61 17.51
CA HIS A 443 19.94 -0.66 18.17
C HIS A 443 19.51 0.73 17.75
N LYS A 444 18.91 1.48 18.70
CA LYS A 444 18.53 2.88 18.64
C LYS A 444 18.62 3.45 17.23
N LEU A 445 17.47 3.68 16.58
CA LEU A 445 17.31 4.87 15.73
C LEU A 445 17.97 6.01 16.49
N ALA A 446 19.23 6.28 16.16
CA ALA A 446 20.02 7.25 16.85
C ALA A 446 19.26 8.54 16.65
N LYS A 447 18.73 9.09 17.74
CA LYS A 447 18.29 10.48 17.78
C LYS A 447 19.40 11.26 17.08
N ARG A 448 19.14 11.71 15.85
CA ARG A 448 19.93 12.78 15.25
C ARG A 448 19.82 13.89 16.26
N LYS A 449 20.89 14.10 17.03
CA LYS A 449 21.09 15.37 17.71
C LYS A 449 21.04 16.39 16.59
N GLU A 450 19.94 17.13 16.52
CA GLU A 450 19.95 18.44 15.89
C GLU A 450 21.11 19.19 16.55
N THR A 451 22.21 19.27 15.81
CA THR A 451 23.28 20.21 16.10
C THR A 451 22.90 21.44 15.32
N THR A 452 22.15 22.32 15.98
CA THR A 452 21.96 23.69 15.55
C THR A 452 23.30 24.41 15.69
N PRO A 453 23.79 25.14 14.68
CA PRO A 453 24.73 26.22 14.90
C PRO A 453 24.06 27.39 15.61
#